data_AF-A0A2D5AJI7-F1
#
_entry.id   AF-A0A2D5AJI7-F1
#
_cell.length_a   1.000
_cell.length_b   1.000
_cell.length_c   1.000
_cell.angle_alpha   90.00
_cell.angle_beta   90.00
_cell.angle_gamma   90.00
#
_symmetry.space_group_name_H-M   'P 1'
#
loop_
_entity.id
_entity.type
_entity.pdbx_description
1 polymer ?
#
loop_
_entity_poly.entity_id
_entity_poly.type
_entity_poly.pdbx_seq_one_letter_code
_entity_poly.pdbx_strand_id
1 'polypeptide(L)'
;MLKRSPLTFLLTALFISASLCFPTSADEIKLKNGETISGKLVFESADFVKIEVAVSASIKETKLISRSEIAEIIKEAPDNVQFAKLEKILPTGSLIPASTYQSIIATGPEAFLSAFPDSKHVEKVKEIKAALEGELDKIERGYVKIEGEWISPQQKAEFKALTTSKIQLLSMKQFMAGGNYNSLIGAMRSFETLEGKFYGTPAFAESIDLAVEAIPLLGSQLQKLSRDVDYRNAEFERKRDTLDEVGKAQIDAARAQEEAQLNAAIEEDKKNGIKWITLNSRSKDAIDSYIQLAVTELERIKQLDSASIKDQSAQLVAVDEMIAGGELASAKTKLAEAAALSGKSLSRSSRKSSSGPSSYVAALNLKLNERFAAEAEKEKAAAEAAASKALADNLKKAEEEKEMEVKGSEEEMDKDEKTSKSVGFSALSGANTDKQAEKSEEKPKPKSSSRSEREDRPQPVALEDEGGFSLGMLVPILTAILIVVVVLLKALGIGGSKKDSN
;
A
#
# COMPACT_ATOMS: atom_id res chain seq x y z
N MET A 1 -52.00 -47.19 46.20
CA MET A 1 -51.60 -47.35 47.62
C MET A 1 -50.29 -48.13 47.67
N LEU A 2 -49.17 -47.47 47.98
CA LEU A 2 -48.02 -48.03 48.71
C LEU A 2 -47.00 -46.88 48.93
N LYS A 3 -46.83 -46.55 50.21
CA LYS A 3 -45.93 -45.54 50.78
C LYS A 3 -44.46 -45.94 50.57
N ARG A 4 -43.58 -44.96 50.29
CA ARG A 4 -42.22 -44.89 50.89
C ARG A 4 -41.81 -43.43 51.13
N SER A 5 -41.25 -43.23 52.31
CA SER A 5 -40.80 -41.96 52.93
C SER A 5 -39.40 -41.53 52.43
N PRO A 6 -38.95 -40.30 52.77
CA PRO A 6 -37.73 -39.67 52.29
C PRO A 6 -36.55 -39.89 53.25
N LEU A 7 -35.33 -40.06 52.73
CA LEU A 7 -34.12 -39.95 53.52
C LEU A 7 -32.90 -39.59 52.65
N THR A 8 -32.22 -38.51 53.05
CA THR A 8 -30.78 -38.23 52.89
C THR A 8 -30.21 -38.15 51.47
N PHE A 9 -30.14 -36.92 50.95
CA PHE A 9 -29.02 -36.49 50.11
C PHE A 9 -28.56 -35.10 50.57
N LEU A 10 -27.61 -35.11 51.51
CA LEU A 10 -26.83 -33.94 51.92
C LEU A 10 -25.37 -34.38 51.83
N LEU A 11 -24.72 -34.03 50.72
CA LEU A 11 -23.27 -34.04 50.59
C LEU A 11 -22.83 -32.98 49.58
N THR A 12 -22.67 -31.76 50.11
CA THR A 12 -21.58 -30.81 49.81
C THR A 12 -20.75 -31.02 48.53
N ALA A 13 -21.04 -30.23 47.49
CA ALA A 13 -20.09 -29.86 46.45
C ALA A 13 -19.52 -28.47 46.76
N LEU A 14 -18.34 -28.44 47.38
CA LEU A 14 -17.53 -27.25 47.58
C LEU A 14 -16.88 -26.87 46.24
N PHE A 15 -17.53 -25.99 45.48
CA PHE A 15 -16.90 -25.32 44.33
C PHE A 15 -15.85 -24.34 44.88
N ILE A 16 -14.59 -24.76 44.92
CA ILE A 16 -13.46 -23.86 45.07
C ILE A 16 -13.38 -23.05 43.77
N SER A 17 -13.89 -21.82 43.85
CA SER A 17 -13.66 -20.77 42.87
C SER A 17 -12.16 -20.44 42.90
N ALA A 18 -11.38 -21.15 42.08
CA ALA A 18 -10.05 -20.72 41.71
C ALA A 18 -10.22 -19.50 40.81
N SER A 19 -10.36 -18.34 41.45
CA SER A 19 -10.23 -17.04 40.81
C SER A 19 -8.90 -17.03 40.06
N LEU A 20 -8.99 -17.02 38.73
CA LEU A 20 -7.88 -16.67 37.87
C LEU A 20 -7.52 -15.21 38.17
N CYS A 21 -6.64 -14.99 39.14
CA CYS A 21 -5.85 -13.77 39.19
C CYS A 21 -4.89 -13.80 38.01
N PHE A 22 -5.36 -13.31 36.86
CA PHE A 22 -4.45 -12.77 35.86
C PHE A 22 -3.67 -11.65 36.55
N PRO A 23 -2.32 -11.66 36.56
CA PRO A 23 -1.55 -10.57 37.12
C PRO A 23 -1.74 -9.35 36.21
N THR A 24 -2.77 -8.56 36.49
CA THR A 24 -2.85 -7.18 36.03
C THR A 24 -1.78 -6.41 36.78
N SER A 25 -0.71 -6.05 36.08
CA SER A 25 0.34 -5.21 36.63
C SER A 25 -0.29 -3.88 37.10
N ALA A 26 -0.38 -3.71 38.41
CA ALA A 26 -1.01 -2.57 39.09
C ALA A 26 -0.24 -2.31 40.40
N ASP A 27 -0.33 -1.09 40.94
CA ASP A 27 0.23 -0.79 42.25
C ASP A 27 -0.54 -1.55 43.33
N GLU A 28 0.16 -2.10 44.31
CA GLU A 28 -0.44 -2.83 45.43
C GLU A 28 -0.27 -2.06 46.73
N ILE A 29 -1.37 -1.85 47.44
CA ILE A 29 -1.36 -1.32 48.80
C ILE A 29 -1.69 -2.47 49.74
N LYS A 30 -0.72 -2.91 50.54
CA LYS A 30 -0.96 -3.84 51.64
C LYS A 30 -1.36 -3.06 52.88
N LEU A 31 -2.53 -3.36 53.42
CA LEU A 31 -3.06 -2.78 54.64
C LEU A 31 -2.59 -3.59 55.85
N LYS A 32 -2.55 -2.94 57.03
CA LYS A 32 -2.15 -3.56 58.31
C LYS A 32 -3.11 -4.67 58.76
N ASN A 33 -4.34 -4.66 58.26
CA ASN A 33 -5.33 -5.72 58.49
C ASN A 33 -5.09 -6.97 57.64
N GLY A 34 -4.07 -6.97 56.76
CA GLY A 34 -3.73 -8.06 55.85
C GLY A 34 -4.42 -8.00 54.48
N GLU A 35 -5.31 -7.04 54.24
CA GLU A 35 -5.95 -6.83 52.94
C GLU A 35 -4.95 -6.22 51.94
N THR A 36 -4.99 -6.66 50.68
CA THR A 36 -4.17 -6.08 49.60
C THR A 36 -5.10 -5.48 48.55
N ILE A 37 -4.89 -4.22 48.24
CA ILE A 37 -5.68 -3.48 47.25
C ILE A 37 -4.80 -3.23 46.03
N SER A 38 -5.14 -3.84 44.90
CA SER A 38 -4.47 -3.66 43.61
C SER A 38 -5.19 -2.61 42.76
N GLY A 39 -4.47 -1.61 42.27
CA GLY A 39 -5.04 -0.52 41.46
C GLY A 39 -3.99 0.49 41.04
N LYS A 40 -4.39 1.55 40.33
CA LYS A 40 -3.47 2.62 39.92
C LYS A 40 -3.37 3.68 41.01
N LEU A 41 -2.17 3.95 41.53
CA LEU A 41 -1.94 5.01 42.49
C LEU A 41 -2.11 6.38 41.81
N VAL A 42 -3.13 7.14 42.20
CA VAL A 42 -3.43 8.45 41.60
C VAL A 42 -2.82 9.59 42.41
N PHE A 43 -2.70 9.42 43.73
CA PHE A 43 -2.16 10.45 44.62
C PHE A 43 -1.60 9.85 45.91
N GLU A 44 -0.46 10.39 46.37
CA GLU A 44 0.19 10.02 47.63
C GLU A 44 0.49 11.28 48.43
N SER A 45 0.00 11.34 49.68
CA SER A 45 0.31 12.39 50.64
C SER A 45 0.71 11.80 52.00
N ALA A 46 1.10 12.66 52.94
CA ALA A 46 1.46 12.23 54.30
C ALA A 46 0.29 11.57 55.04
N ASP A 47 -0.95 12.02 54.79
CA ASP A 47 -2.13 11.60 55.56
C ASP A 47 -2.93 10.49 54.87
N PHE A 48 -3.02 10.53 53.53
CA PHE A 48 -3.80 9.55 52.78
C PHE A 48 -3.21 9.25 51.40
N VAL A 49 -3.66 8.14 50.84
CA VAL A 49 -3.33 7.63 49.51
C VAL A 49 -4.62 7.43 48.72
N LYS A 50 -4.65 7.83 47.44
CA LYS A 50 -5.75 7.57 46.52
C LYS A 50 -5.34 6.53 45.49
N ILE A 51 -6.13 5.47 45.38
CA ILE A 51 -5.95 4.38 44.43
C ILE A 51 -7.21 4.18 43.59
N GLU A 52 -7.03 4.06 42.27
CA GLU A 52 -8.10 3.77 41.31
C GLU A 52 -8.13 2.26 41.07
N VAL A 53 -9.18 1.60 41.58
CA VAL A 53 -9.40 0.15 41.49
C VAL A 53 -10.42 -0.12 40.39
N ALA A 54 -10.12 -1.06 39.49
CA ALA A 54 -11.07 -1.50 38.48
C ALA A 54 -12.07 -2.48 39.12
N VAL A 55 -13.36 -2.11 39.17
CA VAL A 55 -14.44 -2.98 39.63
C VAL A 55 -14.94 -3.88 38.49
N SER A 56 -14.87 -3.37 37.25
CA SER A 56 -15.08 -4.12 36.01
C SER A 56 -14.25 -3.51 34.87
N ALA A 57 -14.23 -4.14 33.69
CA ALA A 57 -13.46 -3.65 32.54
C ALA A 57 -13.78 -2.20 32.12
N SER A 58 -14.96 -1.69 32.48
CA SER A 58 -15.42 -0.32 32.14
C SER A 58 -15.71 0.56 33.37
N ILE A 59 -15.74 0.00 34.59
CA ILE A 59 -16.08 0.73 35.82
C ILE A 59 -14.87 0.79 36.74
N LYS A 60 -14.47 2.01 37.09
CA LYS A 60 -13.34 2.28 37.98
C LYS A 60 -13.81 3.04 39.21
N GLU A 61 -13.34 2.60 40.36
CA GLU A 61 -13.66 3.18 41.67
C GLU A 61 -12.39 3.82 42.25
N THR A 62 -12.50 5.01 42.82
CA THR A 62 -11.39 5.63 43.55
C THR A 62 -11.56 5.38 45.04
N LYS A 63 -10.62 4.67 45.65
CA LYS A 63 -10.56 4.47 47.10
C LYS A 63 -9.55 5.43 47.72
N LEU A 64 -9.95 6.04 48.84
CA LEU A 64 -9.08 6.86 49.67
C LEU A 64 -8.75 6.09 50.93
N ILE A 65 -7.46 5.84 51.15
CA ILE A 65 -6.94 5.00 52.23
C ILE A 65 -6.05 5.86 53.11
N SER A 66 -6.27 5.83 54.43
CA SER A 66 -5.41 6.55 55.38
C SER A 66 -4.02 5.92 55.44
N ARG A 67 -2.96 6.74 55.48
CA ARG A 67 -1.58 6.24 55.59
C ARG A 67 -1.36 5.44 56.88
N SER A 68 -2.13 5.71 57.92
CA SER A 68 -2.09 4.97 59.19
C SER A 68 -2.48 3.50 59.06
N GLU A 69 -3.29 3.16 58.04
CA GLU A 69 -3.82 1.81 57.80
C GLU A 69 -2.94 1.02 56.82
N ILE A 70 -2.01 1.68 56.14
CA ILE A 70 -1.13 1.07 55.14
C ILE A 70 0.09 0.47 55.83
N ALA A 71 0.38 -0.79 55.52
CA ALA A 71 1.59 -1.48 55.92
C ALA A 71 2.71 -1.29 54.90
N GLU A 72 2.40 -1.43 53.61
CA GLU A 72 3.37 -1.37 52.52
C GLU A 72 2.70 -0.88 51.22
N ILE A 73 3.42 -0.09 50.41
CA ILE A 73 2.99 0.28 49.06
C ILE A 73 4.04 -0.27 48.08
N ILE A 74 3.61 -1.21 47.24
CA ILE A 74 4.42 -1.78 46.17
C ILE A 74 3.99 -1.10 44.88
N LYS A 75 4.82 -0.17 44.41
CA LYS A 75 4.58 0.50 43.13
C LYS A 75 4.99 -0.42 41.99
N GLU A 76 4.23 -0.39 40.91
CA GLU A 76 4.65 -1.06 39.68
C GLU A 76 5.96 -0.42 39.20
N ALA A 77 6.99 -1.25 39.06
CA ALA A 77 8.27 -0.75 38.61
C ALA A 77 8.13 -0.16 37.18
N PRO A 78 8.63 1.06 36.91
CA PRO A 78 8.40 1.76 35.64
C PRO A 78 8.87 0.97 34.41
N ASP A 79 9.84 0.08 34.58
CA ASP A 79 10.34 -0.82 33.55
C ASP A 79 9.28 -1.88 33.15
N ASN A 80 8.45 -2.40 34.07
CA ASN A 80 7.36 -3.30 33.70
C ASN A 80 6.32 -2.59 32.81
N VAL A 81 5.94 -1.35 33.15
CA VAL A 81 4.97 -0.56 32.40
C VAL A 81 5.47 -0.26 30.98
N GLN A 82 6.74 0.12 30.87
CA GLN A 82 7.36 0.39 29.56
C GLN A 82 7.52 -0.88 28.74
N PHE A 83 7.93 -1.99 29.37
CA PHE A 83 8.08 -3.28 28.71
C PHE A 83 6.75 -3.80 28.16
N ALA A 84 5.65 -3.69 28.91
CA ALA A 84 4.32 -4.09 28.45
C ALA A 84 3.83 -3.33 27.20
N LYS A 85 4.38 -2.13 26.93
CA LYS A 85 4.13 -1.41 25.66
C LYS A 85 4.97 -1.98 24.52
N LEU A 86 6.22 -2.34 24.79
CA LEU A 86 7.12 -2.93 23.80
C LEU A 86 6.64 -4.31 23.34
N GLU A 87 6.09 -5.13 24.25
CA GLU A 87 5.53 -6.45 23.89
C GLU A 87 4.39 -6.34 22.86
N LYS A 88 3.67 -5.23 22.83
CA LYS A 88 2.56 -5.00 21.89
C LYS A 88 3.01 -4.53 20.50
N ILE A 89 4.31 -4.23 20.33
CA ILE A 89 4.84 -3.82 19.03
C ILE A 89 4.93 -5.03 18.08
N LEU A 90 5.16 -6.23 18.63
CA LEU A 90 5.24 -7.46 17.87
C LEU A 90 3.93 -8.27 18.01
N PRO A 91 3.40 -8.84 16.90
CA PRO A 91 3.86 -8.69 15.52
C PRO A 91 3.57 -7.27 14.99
N THR A 92 4.50 -6.74 14.18
CA THR A 92 4.30 -5.46 13.49
C THR A 92 3.22 -5.56 12.43
N GLY A 93 2.58 -4.41 12.16
CA GLY A 93 1.58 -4.25 11.11
C GLY A 93 2.13 -4.37 9.69
N SER A 94 1.23 -4.31 8.71
CA SER A 94 1.57 -4.35 7.28
C SER A 94 2.01 -2.98 6.78
N LEU A 95 2.84 -2.96 5.72
CA LEU A 95 3.23 -1.76 4.97
C LEU A 95 3.88 -0.64 5.80
N ILE A 96 4.53 -0.98 6.91
CA ILE A 96 5.27 0.01 7.72
C ILE A 96 6.54 0.41 6.94
N PRO A 97 6.78 1.72 6.70
CA PRO A 97 7.96 2.18 5.98
C PRO A 97 9.22 2.15 6.87
N ALA A 98 10.40 2.12 6.25
CA ALA A 98 11.70 2.07 6.94
C ALA A 98 11.88 3.18 7.99
N SER A 99 11.46 4.41 7.67
CA SER A 99 11.54 5.55 8.60
C SER A 99 10.70 5.33 9.87
N THR A 100 9.54 4.69 9.75
CA THR A 100 8.71 4.35 10.90
C THR A 100 9.35 3.25 11.73
N TYR A 101 10.00 2.25 11.12
CA TYR A 101 10.77 1.25 11.86
C TYR A 101 11.92 1.86 12.65
N GLN A 102 12.72 2.73 12.02
CA GLN A 102 13.82 3.44 12.69
C GLN A 102 13.29 4.23 13.90
N SER A 103 12.15 4.91 13.74
CA SER A 103 11.49 5.63 14.85
C SER A 103 11.02 4.69 15.96
N ILE A 104 10.39 3.55 15.63
CA ILE A 104 9.94 2.56 16.62
C ILE A 104 11.12 1.96 17.39
N ILE A 105 12.23 1.64 16.70
CA ILE A 105 13.45 1.09 17.32
C ILE A 105 14.07 2.13 18.29
N ALA A 106 14.25 3.37 17.83
CA ALA A 106 14.87 4.43 18.62
C ALA A 106 14.02 4.82 19.84
N THR A 107 12.71 5.00 19.66
CA THR A 107 11.80 5.45 20.73
C THR A 107 11.29 4.33 21.63
N GLY A 108 11.44 3.07 21.19
CA GLY A 108 11.01 1.89 21.92
C GLY A 108 12.16 1.16 22.62
N PRO A 109 12.70 0.09 22.03
CA PRO A 109 13.71 -0.75 22.69
C PRO A 109 15.01 -0.01 23.03
N GLU A 110 15.50 0.91 22.18
CA GLU A 110 16.74 1.64 22.50
C GLU A 110 16.55 2.59 23.69
N ALA A 111 15.46 3.35 23.70
CA ALA A 111 15.08 4.19 24.82
C ALA A 111 14.92 3.39 26.12
N PHE A 112 14.31 2.19 26.05
CA PHE A 112 14.16 1.31 27.21
C PHE A 112 15.50 0.82 27.74
N LEU A 113 16.37 0.31 26.87
CA LEU A 113 17.69 -0.20 27.27
C LEU A 113 18.59 0.90 27.86
N SER A 114 18.44 2.14 27.38
CA SER A 114 19.14 3.29 27.96
C SER A 114 18.55 3.72 29.30
N ALA A 115 17.22 3.67 29.48
CA ALA A 115 16.56 4.12 30.70
C ALA A 115 16.58 3.08 31.83
N PHE A 116 16.63 1.79 31.49
CA PHE A 116 16.53 0.67 32.44
C PHE A 116 17.59 -0.42 32.16
N PRO A 117 18.90 -0.11 32.25
CA PRO A 117 19.98 -1.04 31.90
C PRO A 117 20.04 -2.30 32.77
N ASP A 118 19.52 -2.23 34.01
CA ASP A 118 19.51 -3.33 34.97
C ASP A 118 18.13 -4.02 35.09
N SER A 119 17.20 -3.72 34.18
CA SER A 119 15.86 -4.35 34.21
C SER A 119 15.94 -5.84 33.92
N LYS A 120 15.09 -6.62 34.59
CA LYS A 120 14.87 -8.05 34.29
C LYS A 120 14.37 -8.31 32.86
N HIS A 121 13.88 -7.26 32.17
CA HIS A 121 13.33 -7.36 30.81
C HIS A 121 14.35 -7.08 29.72
N VAL A 122 15.60 -6.72 30.05
CA VAL A 122 16.63 -6.33 29.08
C VAL A 122 16.80 -7.35 27.96
N GLU A 123 16.87 -8.65 28.28
CA GLU A 123 17.05 -9.69 27.27
C GLU A 123 15.87 -9.78 26.31
N LYS A 124 14.62 -9.73 26.82
CA LYS A 124 13.43 -9.69 25.97
C LYS A 124 13.36 -8.43 25.10
N VAL A 125 13.80 -7.29 25.63
CA VAL A 125 13.83 -6.03 24.86
C VAL A 125 14.88 -6.10 23.75
N LYS A 126 16.03 -6.74 23.99
CA LYS A 126 17.01 -7.02 22.93
C LYS A 126 16.45 -7.94 21.85
N GLU A 127 15.65 -8.95 22.22
CA GLU A 127 14.97 -9.81 21.24
C GLU A 127 13.97 -9.01 20.38
N ILE A 128 13.16 -8.15 21.01
CA ILE A 128 12.25 -7.25 20.29
C ILE A 128 13.03 -6.33 19.34
N LYS A 129 14.14 -5.74 19.82
CA LYS A 129 15.02 -4.90 19.00
C LYS A 129 15.55 -5.66 17.79
N ALA A 130 16.12 -6.84 17.99
CA ALA A 130 16.70 -7.66 16.92
C ALA A 130 15.63 -8.07 15.90
N ALA A 131 14.41 -8.39 16.34
CA ALA A 131 13.29 -8.67 15.45
C ALA A 131 12.96 -7.45 14.58
N LEU A 132 12.83 -6.26 15.17
CA LEU A 132 12.54 -5.02 14.43
C LEU A 132 13.66 -4.63 13.47
N GLU A 133 14.93 -4.78 13.87
CA GLU A 133 16.09 -4.54 13.00
C GLU A 133 16.12 -5.52 11.82
N GLY A 134 15.80 -6.80 12.06
CA GLY A 134 15.69 -7.79 10.99
C GLY A 134 14.52 -7.52 10.03
N GLU A 135 13.41 -6.94 10.51
CA GLU A 135 12.33 -6.49 9.65
C GLU A 135 12.70 -5.22 8.86
N LEU A 136 13.42 -4.28 9.48
CA LEU A 136 13.94 -3.07 8.81
C LEU A 136 14.88 -3.44 7.66
N ASP A 137 15.84 -4.34 7.90
CA ASP A 137 16.78 -4.83 6.88
C ASP A 137 16.05 -5.46 5.68
N LYS A 138 14.95 -6.19 5.91
CA LYS A 138 14.11 -6.71 4.81
C LYS A 138 13.50 -5.58 3.98
N ILE A 139 12.99 -4.53 4.64
CA ILE A 139 12.37 -3.39 3.96
C ILE A 139 13.40 -2.60 3.16
N GLU A 140 14.60 -2.40 3.70
CA GLU A 140 15.70 -1.75 2.99
C GLU A 140 16.15 -2.53 1.75
N ARG A 141 15.99 -3.87 1.76
CA ARG A 141 16.16 -4.74 0.58
C ARG A 141 14.96 -4.76 -0.37
N GLY A 142 13.94 -3.95 -0.11
CA GLY A 142 12.74 -3.81 -0.95
C GLY A 142 11.63 -4.83 -0.68
N TYR A 143 11.72 -5.63 0.39
CA TYR A 143 10.61 -6.50 0.78
C TYR A 143 9.46 -5.69 1.34
N VAL A 144 8.25 -6.22 1.19
CA VAL A 144 7.03 -5.59 1.72
C VAL A 144 6.28 -6.60 2.59
N LYS A 145 5.89 -6.18 3.80
CA LYS A 145 5.08 -7.00 4.71
C LYS A 145 3.59 -6.76 4.46
N ILE A 146 2.84 -7.81 4.14
CA ILE A 146 1.40 -7.76 3.86
C ILE A 146 0.69 -8.89 4.61
N GLU A 147 -0.18 -8.54 5.56
CA GLU A 147 -0.93 -9.48 6.42
C GLU A 147 -0.02 -10.51 7.13
N GLY A 148 1.18 -10.08 7.54
CA GLY A 148 2.16 -10.92 8.23
C GLY A 148 3.15 -11.64 7.30
N GLU A 149 2.92 -11.64 5.99
CA GLU A 149 3.77 -12.29 5.00
C GLU A 149 4.79 -11.32 4.40
N TRP A 150 6.02 -11.78 4.22
CA TRP A 150 7.07 -11.01 3.56
C TRP A 150 7.11 -11.32 2.07
N ILE A 151 6.87 -10.32 1.23
CA ILE A 151 6.90 -10.43 -0.23
C ILE A 151 8.22 -9.83 -0.72
N SER A 152 9.01 -10.61 -1.45
CA SER A 152 10.27 -10.14 -2.03
C SER A 152 10.05 -9.21 -3.23
N PRO A 153 11.04 -8.38 -3.62
CA PRO A 153 10.97 -7.60 -4.85
C PRO A 153 10.66 -8.45 -6.10
N GLN A 154 11.24 -9.65 -6.18
CA GLN A 154 11.02 -10.57 -7.31
C GLN A 154 9.59 -11.11 -7.31
N GLN A 155 9.06 -11.51 -6.14
CA GLN A 155 7.66 -11.93 -6.03
C GLN A 155 6.70 -10.80 -6.33
N LYS A 156 7.00 -9.58 -5.88
CA LYS A 156 6.20 -8.38 -6.18
C LYS A 156 6.19 -8.07 -7.68
N ALA A 157 7.30 -8.28 -8.38
CA ALA A 157 7.37 -8.13 -9.84
C ALA A 157 6.60 -9.24 -10.55
N GLU A 158 6.79 -10.50 -10.13
CA GLU A 158 6.15 -11.68 -10.73
C GLU A 158 4.63 -11.65 -10.54
N PHE A 159 4.14 -11.31 -9.34
CA PHE A 159 2.73 -11.31 -8.95
C PHE A 159 2.21 -9.88 -8.71
N LYS A 160 2.55 -8.95 -9.61
CA LYS A 160 2.25 -7.51 -9.46
C LYS A 160 0.77 -7.22 -9.23
N ALA A 161 -0.11 -7.84 -10.00
CA ALA A 161 -1.56 -7.61 -9.90
C ALA A 161 -2.11 -8.08 -8.55
N LEU A 162 -1.71 -9.27 -8.08
CA LEU A 162 -2.11 -9.82 -6.78
C LEU A 162 -1.57 -9.00 -5.62
N THR A 163 -0.29 -8.61 -5.68
CA THR A 163 0.34 -7.82 -4.62
C THR A 163 -0.32 -6.44 -4.51
N THR A 164 -0.55 -5.78 -5.64
CA THR A 164 -1.14 -4.42 -5.65
C THR A 164 -2.61 -4.45 -5.21
N SER A 165 -3.37 -5.47 -5.60
CA SER A 165 -4.76 -5.61 -5.16
C SER A 165 -4.85 -5.91 -3.67
N LYS A 166 -3.95 -6.74 -3.11
CA LYS A 166 -3.87 -7.00 -1.66
C LYS A 166 -3.55 -5.72 -0.87
N ILE A 167 -2.65 -4.86 -1.38
CA ILE A 167 -2.39 -3.53 -0.80
C ILE A 167 -3.66 -2.67 -0.81
N GLN A 168 -4.39 -2.64 -1.93
CA GLN A 168 -5.61 -1.84 -2.02
C GLN A 168 -6.72 -2.34 -1.08
N LEU A 169 -6.84 -3.66 -0.89
CA LEU A 169 -7.74 -4.27 0.09
C LEU A 169 -7.35 -3.89 1.52
N LEU A 170 -6.05 -3.90 1.85
CA LEU A 170 -5.58 -3.42 3.15
C LEU A 170 -5.94 -1.97 3.40
N SER A 171 -5.76 -1.09 2.40
CA SER A 171 -6.20 0.31 2.49
C SER A 171 -7.71 0.41 2.77
N MET A 172 -8.53 -0.41 2.10
CA MET A 172 -9.97 -0.48 2.37
C MET A 172 -10.27 -0.87 3.82
N LYS A 173 -9.62 -1.92 4.34
CA LYS A 173 -9.76 -2.37 5.73
C LYS A 173 -9.34 -1.27 6.73
N GLN A 174 -8.23 -0.56 6.46
CA GLN A 174 -7.77 0.56 7.28
C GLN A 174 -8.78 1.72 7.29
N PHE A 175 -9.34 2.06 6.13
CA PHE A 175 -10.39 3.07 6.02
C PHE A 175 -11.65 2.68 6.79
N MET A 176 -12.07 1.41 6.73
CA MET A 176 -13.19 0.92 7.54
C MET A 176 -12.91 1.03 9.04
N ALA A 177 -11.70 0.70 9.48
CA ALA A 177 -11.29 0.82 10.89
C ALA A 177 -11.33 2.27 11.40
N GLY A 178 -11.18 3.27 10.53
CA GLY A 178 -11.33 4.69 10.88
C GLY A 178 -12.75 5.09 11.29
N GLY A 179 -13.77 4.33 10.86
CA GLY A 179 -15.14 4.36 11.39
C GLY A 179 -15.94 5.65 11.20
N ASN A 180 -15.39 6.71 10.61
CA ASN A 180 -16.09 7.97 10.31
C ASN A 180 -16.45 8.06 8.81
N TYR A 181 -17.38 8.95 8.45
CA TYR A 181 -17.92 9.02 7.10
C TYR A 181 -16.85 9.32 6.04
N ASN A 182 -15.84 10.14 6.35
CA ASN A 182 -14.73 10.40 5.40
C ASN A 182 -13.88 9.16 5.18
N SER A 183 -13.57 8.43 6.24
CA SER A 183 -12.85 7.16 6.12
C SER A 183 -13.67 6.13 5.36
N LEU A 184 -14.98 6.01 5.60
CA LEU A 184 -15.86 5.10 4.86
C LEU A 184 -16.00 5.49 3.36
N ILE A 185 -15.98 6.78 3.02
CA ILE A 185 -15.86 7.23 1.62
C ILE A 185 -14.53 6.75 1.03
N GLY A 186 -13.41 6.86 1.78
CA GLY A 186 -12.11 6.32 1.37
C GLY A 186 -12.13 4.80 1.14
N ALA A 187 -12.87 4.05 1.96
CA ALA A 187 -13.08 2.61 1.77
C ALA A 187 -13.80 2.34 0.44
N MET A 188 -14.83 3.11 0.12
CA MET A 188 -15.56 2.96 -1.14
C MET A 188 -14.75 3.36 -2.39
N ARG A 189 -13.86 4.35 -2.28
CA ARG A 189 -12.87 4.64 -3.35
C ARG A 189 -11.89 3.50 -3.56
N SER A 190 -11.50 2.82 -2.48
CA SER A 190 -10.64 1.64 -2.54
C SER A 190 -11.35 0.48 -3.23
N PHE A 191 -12.62 0.26 -2.91
CA PHE A 191 -13.48 -0.71 -3.61
C PHE A 191 -13.61 -0.39 -5.10
N GLU A 192 -13.86 0.87 -5.47
CA GLU A 192 -13.92 1.30 -6.88
C GLU A 192 -12.62 1.01 -7.65
N THR A 193 -11.47 1.21 -6.99
CA THR A 193 -10.16 0.87 -7.57
C THR A 193 -10.01 -0.65 -7.76
N LEU A 194 -10.41 -1.46 -6.78
CA LEU A 194 -10.41 -2.92 -6.87
C LEU A 194 -11.33 -3.41 -7.99
N GLU A 195 -12.53 -2.86 -8.09
CA GLU A 195 -13.50 -3.19 -9.12
C GLU A 195 -13.00 -2.79 -10.52
N GLY A 196 -12.42 -1.59 -10.65
CA GLY A 196 -12.01 -1.04 -11.95
C GLY A 196 -10.69 -1.60 -12.48
N LYS A 197 -9.72 -1.92 -11.62
CA LYS A 197 -8.37 -2.32 -12.03
C LYS A 197 -8.01 -3.77 -11.71
N PHE A 198 -8.66 -4.35 -10.70
CA PHE A 198 -8.28 -5.64 -10.14
C PHE A 198 -9.43 -6.65 -10.14
N TYR A 199 -10.39 -6.46 -11.05
CA TYR A 199 -11.51 -7.39 -11.23
C TYR A 199 -11.00 -8.82 -11.45
N GLY A 200 -11.54 -9.77 -10.68
CA GLY A 200 -11.15 -11.19 -10.72
C GLY A 200 -9.95 -11.55 -9.85
N THR A 201 -9.32 -10.60 -9.14
CA THR A 201 -8.35 -10.94 -8.08
C THR A 201 -9.07 -11.39 -6.80
N PRO A 202 -8.43 -12.20 -5.93
CA PRO A 202 -8.99 -12.56 -4.63
C PRO A 202 -9.33 -11.34 -3.77
N ALA A 203 -8.48 -10.30 -3.83
CA ALA A 203 -8.69 -9.05 -3.11
C ALA A 203 -9.98 -8.33 -3.53
N PHE A 204 -10.32 -8.32 -4.83
CA PHE A 204 -11.60 -7.79 -5.28
C PHE A 204 -12.77 -8.64 -4.76
N ALA A 205 -12.64 -9.96 -4.81
CA ALA A 205 -13.67 -10.88 -4.35
C ALA A 205 -14.03 -10.68 -2.86
N GLU A 206 -13.01 -10.47 -2.01
CA GLU A 206 -13.18 -10.13 -0.60
C GLU A 206 -13.75 -8.72 -0.39
N SER A 207 -13.34 -7.75 -1.22
CA SER A 207 -13.79 -6.37 -1.10
C SER A 207 -15.30 -6.18 -1.33
N ILE A 208 -15.97 -7.11 -2.02
CA ILE A 208 -17.42 -7.10 -2.21
C ILE A 208 -18.12 -7.18 -0.86
N ASP A 209 -17.72 -8.14 -0.02
CA ASP A 209 -18.33 -8.35 1.30
C ASP A 209 -18.06 -7.14 2.21
N LEU A 210 -16.83 -6.60 2.17
CA LEU A 210 -16.47 -5.39 2.91
C LEU A 210 -17.25 -4.16 2.45
N ALA A 211 -17.53 -4.01 1.16
CA ALA A 211 -18.33 -2.91 0.64
C ALA A 211 -19.80 -3.02 1.08
N VAL A 212 -20.35 -4.23 1.10
CA VAL A 212 -21.71 -4.49 1.62
C VAL A 212 -21.81 -4.15 3.11
N GLU A 213 -20.74 -4.31 3.88
CA GLU A 213 -20.67 -3.89 5.29
C GLU A 213 -20.47 -2.37 5.44
N ALA A 214 -19.57 -1.77 4.65
CA ALA A 214 -19.20 -0.36 4.77
C ALA A 214 -20.34 0.60 4.39
N ILE A 215 -21.12 0.28 3.35
CA ILE A 215 -22.15 1.19 2.84
C ILE A 215 -23.27 1.49 3.85
N PRO A 216 -23.87 0.50 4.54
CA PRO A 216 -24.86 0.78 5.60
C PRO A 216 -24.30 1.65 6.74
N LEU A 217 -23.04 1.41 7.15
CA LEU A 217 -22.38 2.23 8.16
C LEU A 217 -22.26 3.69 7.68
N LEU A 218 -21.83 3.89 6.43
CA LEU A 218 -21.75 5.21 5.82
C LEU A 218 -23.14 5.88 5.75
N GLY A 219 -24.15 5.15 5.26
CA GLY A 219 -25.52 5.64 5.15
C GLY A 219 -26.08 6.16 6.48
N SER A 220 -25.86 5.43 7.58
CA SER A 220 -26.31 5.84 8.91
C SER A 220 -25.67 7.17 9.37
N GLN A 221 -24.38 7.36 9.06
CA GLN A 221 -23.66 8.59 9.42
C GLN A 221 -24.09 9.77 8.56
N LEU A 222 -24.31 9.54 7.26
CA LEU A 222 -24.83 10.56 6.35
C LEU A 222 -26.24 10.99 6.72
N GLN A 223 -27.11 10.05 7.13
CA GLN A 223 -28.45 10.39 7.63
C GLN A 223 -28.40 11.27 8.88
N LYS A 224 -27.51 10.97 9.83
CA LYS A 224 -27.28 11.83 10.99
C LYS A 224 -26.77 13.21 10.55
N LEU A 225 -25.79 13.25 9.65
CA LEU A 225 -25.23 14.49 9.13
C LEU A 225 -26.28 15.35 8.42
N SER A 226 -27.14 14.74 7.59
CA SER A 226 -28.24 15.40 6.87
C SER A 226 -29.29 16.00 7.80
N ARG A 227 -29.57 15.34 8.94
CA ARG A 227 -30.48 15.86 9.96
C ARG A 227 -29.92 17.08 10.69
N ASP A 228 -28.60 17.09 10.92
CA ASP A 228 -27.95 18.08 11.78
C ASP A 228 -27.38 19.27 10.98
N VAL A 229 -27.27 19.17 9.64
CA VAL A 229 -26.56 20.16 8.80
C VAL A 229 -27.16 21.57 8.89
N ASP A 230 -28.48 21.72 8.80
CA ASP A 230 -29.14 23.02 8.83
C ASP A 230 -28.95 23.71 10.18
N TYR A 231 -29.04 22.93 11.27
CA TYR A 231 -28.78 23.43 12.61
C TYR A 231 -27.31 23.87 12.77
N ARG A 232 -26.34 23.07 12.30
CA ARG A 232 -24.90 23.40 12.35
C ARG A 232 -24.58 24.66 11.55
N ASN A 233 -25.17 24.81 10.38
CA ASN A 233 -25.00 26.00 9.55
C ASN A 233 -25.59 27.23 10.25
N ALA A 234 -26.80 27.15 10.80
CA ALA A 234 -27.41 28.25 11.56
C ALA A 234 -26.64 28.61 12.84
N GLU A 235 -26.12 27.63 13.58
CA GLU A 235 -25.24 27.83 14.74
C GLU A 235 -23.96 28.59 14.37
N PHE A 236 -23.35 28.26 13.22
CA PHE A 236 -22.21 29.00 12.74
C PHE A 236 -22.58 30.46 12.45
N GLU A 237 -23.66 30.71 11.70
CA GLU A 237 -24.06 32.07 11.34
C GLU A 237 -24.31 32.92 12.59
N ARG A 238 -25.01 32.36 13.59
CA ARG A 238 -25.21 33.02 14.89
C ARG A 238 -23.89 33.37 15.57
N LYS A 239 -22.92 32.44 15.61
CA LYS A 239 -21.61 32.70 16.22
C LYS A 239 -20.84 33.76 15.44
N ARG A 240 -20.84 33.70 14.11
CA ARG A 240 -20.24 34.73 13.25
C ARG A 240 -20.85 36.09 13.56
N ASP A 241 -22.16 36.18 13.70
CA ASP A 241 -22.87 37.44 13.90
C ASP A 241 -22.55 38.11 15.25
N THR A 242 -22.16 37.33 16.27
CA THR A 242 -21.69 37.84 17.58
C THR A 242 -20.27 38.41 17.57
N LEU A 243 -19.49 38.19 16.52
CA LEU A 243 -18.13 38.71 16.39
C LEU A 243 -18.12 40.18 15.95
N ASP A 244 -17.02 40.86 16.26
CA ASP A 244 -16.71 42.18 15.72
C ASP A 244 -16.33 42.09 14.23
N GLU A 245 -16.17 43.24 13.58
CA GLU A 245 -15.92 43.31 12.13
C GLU A 245 -14.64 42.58 11.70
N VAL A 246 -13.58 42.67 12.52
CA VAL A 246 -12.32 41.97 12.28
C VAL A 246 -12.50 40.46 12.41
N GLY A 247 -13.18 39.98 13.46
CA GLY A 247 -13.46 38.56 13.66
C GLY A 247 -14.35 37.97 12.56
N LYS A 248 -15.35 38.72 12.10
CA LYS A 248 -16.20 38.34 10.95
C LYS A 248 -15.36 38.15 9.69
N ALA A 249 -14.54 39.13 9.35
CA ALA A 249 -13.67 39.07 8.17
C ALA A 249 -12.70 37.88 8.22
N GLN A 250 -12.13 37.56 9.39
CA GLN A 250 -11.25 36.40 9.56
C GLN A 250 -11.97 35.07 9.35
N ILE A 251 -13.16 34.91 9.95
CA ILE A 251 -13.94 33.68 9.82
C ILE A 251 -14.46 33.50 8.39
N ASP A 252 -14.93 34.57 7.75
CA ASP A 252 -15.42 34.51 6.37
C ASP A 252 -14.28 34.20 5.39
N ALA A 253 -13.08 34.76 5.60
CA ALA A 253 -11.90 34.42 4.82
C ALA A 253 -11.48 32.96 5.00
N ALA A 254 -11.47 32.46 6.25
CA ALA A 254 -11.17 31.06 6.53
C ALA A 254 -12.19 30.12 5.86
N ARG A 255 -13.48 30.46 5.92
CA ARG A 255 -14.53 29.70 5.25
C ARG A 255 -14.36 29.70 3.73
N ALA A 256 -14.09 30.86 3.13
CA ALA A 256 -13.88 30.97 1.70
C ALA A 256 -12.68 30.12 1.24
N GLN A 257 -11.61 30.07 2.05
CA GLN A 257 -10.46 29.22 1.78
C GLN A 257 -10.81 27.72 1.85
N GLU A 258 -11.54 27.29 2.88
CA GLU A 258 -12.00 25.89 3.00
C GLU A 258 -12.92 25.50 1.84
N GLU A 259 -13.85 26.37 1.45
CA GLU A 259 -14.75 26.13 0.31
C GLU A 259 -14.00 26.06 -1.01
N ALA A 260 -13.00 26.92 -1.22
CA ALA A 260 -12.14 26.86 -2.40
C ALA A 260 -11.36 25.53 -2.46
N GLN A 261 -10.79 25.08 -1.33
CA GLN A 261 -10.09 23.79 -1.26
C GLN A 261 -11.03 22.60 -1.51
N LEU A 262 -12.23 22.63 -0.93
CA LEU A 262 -13.25 21.61 -1.12
C LEU A 262 -13.71 21.54 -2.58
N ASN A 263 -14.00 22.69 -3.20
CA ASN A 263 -14.41 22.75 -4.59
C ASN A 263 -13.30 22.26 -5.52
N ALA A 264 -12.03 22.62 -5.24
CA ALA A 264 -10.89 22.10 -5.98
C ALA A 264 -10.79 20.57 -5.89
N ALA A 265 -10.95 20.00 -4.68
CA ALA A 265 -10.95 18.55 -4.49
C ALA A 265 -12.11 17.85 -5.22
N ILE A 266 -13.31 18.45 -5.20
CA ILE A 266 -14.48 17.93 -5.93
C ILE A 266 -14.24 17.94 -7.45
N GLU A 267 -13.69 19.02 -7.99
CA GLU A 267 -13.39 19.12 -9.42
C GLU A 267 -12.26 18.16 -9.82
N GLU A 268 -11.27 17.95 -8.96
CA GLU A 268 -10.23 16.93 -9.16
C GLU A 268 -10.82 15.52 -9.16
N ASP A 269 -11.68 15.19 -8.19
CA ASP A 269 -12.34 13.88 -8.13
C ASP A 269 -13.19 13.63 -9.39
N LYS A 270 -13.95 14.64 -9.85
CA LYS A 270 -14.73 14.57 -11.11
C LYS A 270 -13.83 14.38 -12.33
N LYS A 271 -12.73 15.13 -12.42
CA LYS A 271 -11.75 15.01 -13.50
C LYS A 271 -11.12 13.61 -13.56
N ASN A 272 -10.90 13.01 -12.40
CA ASN A 272 -10.37 11.66 -12.26
C ASN A 272 -11.45 10.57 -12.43
N GLY A 273 -12.72 10.95 -12.65
CA GLY A 273 -13.83 10.02 -12.84
C GLY A 273 -14.16 9.21 -11.58
N ILE A 274 -13.81 9.72 -10.40
CA ILE A 274 -14.08 9.06 -9.12
C ILE A 274 -15.58 9.16 -8.84
N LYS A 275 -16.24 8.02 -8.61
CA LYS A 275 -17.66 7.98 -8.28
C LYS A 275 -17.93 8.55 -6.89
N TRP A 276 -17.13 8.13 -5.91
CA TRP A 276 -17.24 8.56 -4.51
C TRP A 276 -16.41 9.82 -4.27
N ILE A 277 -16.85 10.96 -4.83
CA ILE A 277 -16.19 12.27 -4.74
C ILE A 277 -16.00 12.79 -3.29
N THR A 278 -15.49 13.99 -3.11
CA THR A 278 -15.33 14.58 -1.78
C THR A 278 -16.67 15.15 -1.33
N LEU A 279 -17.13 14.78 -0.13
CA LEU A 279 -18.42 15.22 0.38
C LEU A 279 -18.37 16.66 0.90
N ASN A 280 -19.24 17.53 0.37
CA ASN A 280 -19.54 18.79 1.02
C ASN A 280 -20.48 18.57 2.23
N SER A 281 -19.89 18.45 3.42
CA SER A 281 -20.62 18.22 4.68
C SER A 281 -21.47 19.40 5.19
N ARG A 282 -21.44 20.55 4.50
CA ARG A 282 -22.25 21.74 4.80
C ARG A 282 -23.45 21.89 3.86
N SER A 283 -23.48 21.15 2.75
CA SER A 283 -24.57 21.19 1.79
C SER A 283 -25.52 20.02 2.03
N LYS A 284 -26.77 20.32 2.37
CA LYS A 284 -27.81 19.31 2.53
C LYS A 284 -28.02 18.49 1.26
N ASP A 285 -28.08 19.16 0.12
CA ASP A 285 -28.26 18.52 -1.19
C ASP A 285 -27.11 17.56 -1.53
N ALA A 286 -25.87 17.93 -1.18
CA ALA A 286 -24.70 17.07 -1.38
C ALA A 286 -24.78 15.81 -0.50
N ILE A 287 -25.19 15.96 0.76
CA ILE A 287 -25.35 14.82 1.69
C ILE A 287 -26.48 13.90 1.22
N ASP A 288 -27.63 14.48 0.83
CA ASP A 288 -28.79 13.71 0.39
C ASP A 288 -28.51 12.97 -0.93
N SER A 289 -27.74 13.58 -1.84
CA SER A 289 -27.23 12.91 -3.05
C SER A 289 -26.30 11.74 -2.71
N TYR A 290 -25.45 11.89 -1.70
CA TYR A 290 -24.58 10.81 -1.21
C TYR A 290 -25.35 9.63 -0.62
N ILE A 291 -26.45 9.91 0.09
CA ILE A 291 -27.34 8.86 0.63
C ILE A 291 -27.95 8.06 -0.54
N GLN A 292 -28.41 8.73 -1.60
CA GLN A 292 -28.97 8.05 -2.78
C GLN A 292 -27.92 7.21 -3.53
N LEU A 293 -26.70 7.73 -3.65
CA LEU A 293 -25.57 6.99 -4.22
C LEU A 293 -25.29 5.72 -3.40
N ALA A 294 -25.25 5.84 -2.07
CA ALA A 294 -25.04 4.71 -1.16
C ALA A 294 -26.11 3.63 -1.32
N VAL A 295 -27.40 4.00 -1.38
CA VAL A 295 -28.49 3.04 -1.59
C VAL A 295 -28.34 2.33 -2.94
N THR A 296 -28.11 3.09 -4.00
CA THR A 296 -27.98 2.55 -5.37
C THR A 296 -26.80 1.59 -5.51
N GLU A 297 -25.64 1.96 -4.96
CA GLU A 297 -24.44 1.11 -5.02
C GLU A 297 -24.58 -0.13 -4.14
N LEU A 298 -25.26 -0.06 -2.99
CA LEU A 298 -25.50 -1.24 -2.17
C LEU A 298 -26.33 -2.29 -2.92
N GLU A 299 -27.40 -1.85 -3.61
CA GLU A 299 -28.23 -2.74 -4.43
C GLU A 299 -27.43 -3.37 -5.57
N ARG A 300 -26.62 -2.57 -6.26
CA ARG A 300 -25.76 -3.05 -7.36
C ARG A 300 -24.72 -4.05 -6.88
N ILE A 301 -24.05 -3.77 -5.76
CA ILE A 301 -22.97 -4.64 -5.23
C ILE A 301 -23.55 -5.95 -4.72
N LYS A 302 -24.75 -5.95 -4.12
CA LYS A 302 -25.45 -7.18 -3.70
C LYS A 302 -25.82 -8.10 -4.86
N GLN A 303 -25.88 -7.60 -6.09
CA GLN A 303 -26.11 -8.42 -7.29
C GLN A 303 -24.84 -9.12 -7.77
N LEU A 304 -23.66 -8.78 -7.24
CA LEU A 304 -22.42 -9.46 -7.55
C LEU A 304 -22.41 -10.83 -6.85
N ASP A 305 -22.20 -11.89 -7.64
CA ASP A 305 -22.01 -13.24 -7.09
C ASP A 305 -20.59 -13.37 -6.52
N SER A 306 -20.43 -12.97 -5.25
CA SER A 306 -19.13 -12.99 -4.57
C SER A 306 -18.55 -14.40 -4.50
N ALA A 307 -19.39 -15.44 -4.41
CA ALA A 307 -18.94 -16.83 -4.41
C ALA A 307 -18.36 -17.23 -5.77
N SER A 308 -19.07 -16.97 -6.87
CA SER A 308 -18.55 -17.24 -8.22
C SER A 308 -17.28 -16.45 -8.53
N ILE A 309 -17.19 -15.20 -8.07
CA ILE A 309 -15.99 -14.37 -8.25
C ILE A 309 -14.81 -14.91 -7.42
N LYS A 310 -15.05 -15.40 -6.19
CA LYS A 310 -14.03 -16.09 -5.38
C LYS A 310 -13.52 -17.34 -6.09
N ASP A 311 -14.40 -18.18 -6.58
CA ASP A 311 -14.03 -19.40 -7.32
C ASP A 311 -13.21 -19.08 -8.58
N GLN A 312 -13.65 -18.09 -9.36
CA GLN A 312 -12.89 -17.62 -10.52
C GLN A 312 -11.51 -17.12 -10.11
N SER A 313 -11.42 -16.31 -9.04
CA SER A 313 -10.16 -15.72 -8.62
C SER A 313 -9.13 -16.78 -8.21
N ALA A 314 -9.56 -17.87 -7.56
CA ALA A 314 -8.70 -18.99 -7.21
C ALA A 314 -8.13 -19.68 -8.47
N GLN A 315 -8.95 -19.88 -9.50
CA GLN A 315 -8.49 -20.44 -10.77
C GLN A 315 -7.49 -19.51 -11.48
N LEU A 316 -7.71 -18.19 -11.41
CA LEU A 316 -6.78 -17.22 -12.01
C LEU A 316 -5.47 -17.08 -11.24
N VAL A 317 -5.45 -17.29 -9.92
CA VAL A 317 -4.20 -17.39 -9.15
C VAL A 317 -3.39 -18.60 -9.61
N ALA A 318 -4.04 -19.77 -9.76
CA ALA A 318 -3.37 -20.97 -10.27
C ALA A 318 -2.79 -20.76 -11.70
N VAL A 319 -3.49 -19.99 -12.55
CA VAL A 319 -2.96 -19.61 -13.87
C VAL A 319 -1.68 -18.77 -13.73
N ASP A 320 -1.66 -17.77 -12.84
CA ASP A 320 -0.48 -16.91 -12.66
C ASP A 320 0.73 -17.70 -12.14
N GLU A 321 0.49 -18.66 -11.24
CA GLU A 321 1.49 -19.60 -10.76
C GLU A 321 2.03 -20.50 -11.90
N MET A 322 1.16 -21.01 -12.77
CA MET A 322 1.57 -21.78 -13.96
C MET A 322 2.41 -20.93 -14.92
N ILE A 323 2.05 -19.66 -15.13
CA ILE A 323 2.84 -18.74 -15.96
C ILE A 323 4.23 -18.52 -15.34
N ALA A 324 4.30 -18.31 -14.03
CA ALA A 324 5.56 -18.17 -13.30
C ALA A 324 6.41 -19.45 -13.36
N GLY A 325 5.77 -20.62 -13.34
CA GLY A 325 6.41 -21.93 -13.47
C GLY A 325 6.84 -22.31 -14.90
N GLY A 326 6.46 -21.53 -15.91
CA GLY A 326 6.78 -21.80 -17.32
C GLY A 326 5.83 -22.78 -18.02
N GLU A 327 4.71 -23.16 -17.40
CA GLU A 327 3.71 -24.07 -17.98
C GLU A 327 2.74 -23.33 -18.92
N LEU A 328 3.28 -22.62 -19.93
CA LEU A 328 2.54 -21.60 -20.68
C LEU A 328 1.32 -22.15 -21.45
N ALA A 329 1.41 -23.36 -22.01
CA ALA A 329 0.32 -23.99 -22.75
C ALA A 329 -0.85 -24.39 -21.82
N SER A 330 -0.54 -24.97 -20.66
CA SER A 330 -1.51 -25.31 -19.62
C SER A 330 -2.15 -24.05 -19.07
N ALA A 331 -1.34 -23.02 -18.77
CA ALA A 331 -1.80 -21.73 -18.29
C ALA A 331 -2.80 -21.07 -19.26
N LYS A 332 -2.52 -21.11 -20.58
CA LYS A 332 -3.41 -20.54 -21.61
C LYS A 332 -4.77 -21.23 -21.62
N THR A 333 -4.77 -22.56 -21.55
CA THR A 333 -6.01 -23.37 -21.53
C THR A 333 -6.81 -23.06 -20.26
N LYS A 334 -6.14 -23.08 -19.12
CA LYS A 334 -6.75 -22.82 -17.82
C LYS A 334 -7.28 -21.38 -17.68
N LEU A 335 -6.60 -20.41 -18.29
CA LEU A 335 -7.06 -19.02 -18.34
C LEU A 335 -8.38 -18.88 -19.10
N ALA A 336 -8.55 -19.61 -20.22
CA ALA A 336 -9.80 -19.60 -20.98
C ALA A 336 -10.95 -20.22 -20.17
N GLU A 337 -10.70 -21.34 -19.48
CA GLU A 337 -11.67 -21.96 -18.56
C GLU A 337 -12.07 -21.02 -17.43
N ALA A 338 -11.09 -20.42 -16.75
CA ALA A 338 -11.32 -19.50 -15.64
C ALA A 338 -12.08 -18.24 -16.10
N ALA A 339 -11.76 -17.69 -17.27
CA ALA A 339 -12.45 -16.53 -17.83
C ALA A 339 -13.94 -16.81 -18.11
N ALA A 340 -14.27 -18.03 -18.54
CA ALA A 340 -15.64 -18.45 -18.84
C ALA A 340 -16.55 -18.49 -17.59
N LEU A 341 -15.98 -18.65 -16.39
CA LEU A 341 -16.74 -18.64 -15.12
C LEU A 341 -17.43 -17.29 -14.86
N SER A 342 -16.88 -16.16 -15.34
CA SER A 342 -17.50 -14.83 -15.12
C SER A 342 -18.78 -14.57 -15.92
N GLY A 343 -19.13 -15.46 -16.86
CA GLY A 343 -20.17 -15.24 -17.87
C GLY A 343 -21.61 -15.09 -17.35
N LYS A 344 -21.86 -15.23 -16.04
CA LYS A 344 -23.21 -15.14 -15.46
C LYS A 344 -23.51 -13.86 -14.67
N SER A 345 -22.52 -13.07 -14.23
CA SER A 345 -22.78 -12.11 -13.14
C SER A 345 -23.02 -10.64 -13.53
N LEU A 346 -22.68 -10.14 -14.72
CA LEU A 346 -22.92 -8.71 -15.02
C LEU A 346 -23.23 -8.43 -16.50
N SER A 347 -24.39 -7.80 -16.73
CA SER A 347 -24.73 -7.18 -18.01
C SER A 347 -23.70 -6.09 -18.37
N ARG A 348 -23.37 -6.02 -19.66
CA ARG A 348 -22.35 -5.18 -20.31
C ARG A 348 -22.44 -3.65 -20.06
N SER A 349 -23.40 -3.14 -19.29
CA SER A 349 -23.80 -1.72 -19.32
C SER A 349 -22.93 -0.76 -18.50
N SER A 350 -22.17 -1.21 -17.49
CA SER A 350 -21.43 -0.30 -16.59
C SER A 350 -19.94 -0.11 -16.90
N ARG A 351 -19.37 -0.80 -17.90
CA ARG A 351 -17.93 -0.72 -18.21
C ARG A 351 -17.63 0.43 -19.15
N LYS A 352 -17.67 1.66 -18.63
CA LYS A 352 -17.13 2.83 -19.32
C LYS A 352 -16.25 3.65 -18.39
N SER A 353 -15.10 3.11 -18.00
CA SER A 353 -13.98 3.94 -17.52
C SER A 353 -12.61 3.25 -17.68
N SER A 354 -11.70 4.04 -18.28
CA SER A 354 -10.22 3.97 -18.28
C SER A 354 -9.49 2.80 -18.97
N SER A 355 -8.52 3.20 -19.80
CA SER A 355 -7.64 2.40 -20.65
C SER A 355 -6.51 1.72 -19.85
N GLY A 356 -6.53 0.39 -19.86
CA GLY A 356 -5.51 -0.54 -19.34
C GLY A 356 -6.10 -1.96 -19.34
N PRO A 357 -5.33 -3.04 -19.10
CA PRO A 357 -5.91 -4.34 -18.81
C PRO A 357 -6.66 -4.24 -17.48
N SER A 358 -7.93 -3.81 -17.53
CA SER A 358 -8.76 -3.45 -16.37
C SER A 358 -9.23 -4.65 -15.54
N SER A 359 -8.73 -5.84 -15.86
CA SER A 359 -9.08 -7.08 -15.18
C SER A 359 -7.86 -7.97 -15.04
N TYR A 360 -7.89 -8.83 -14.02
CA TYR A 360 -6.83 -9.78 -13.76
C TYR A 360 -6.62 -10.74 -14.94
N VAL A 361 -7.71 -11.16 -15.60
CA VAL A 361 -7.67 -11.94 -16.85
C VAL A 361 -6.87 -11.21 -17.94
N ALA A 362 -7.07 -9.90 -18.11
CA ALA A 362 -6.34 -9.13 -19.11
C ALA A 362 -4.86 -8.99 -18.75
N ALA A 363 -4.54 -8.81 -17.47
CA ALA A 363 -3.16 -8.78 -16.97
C ALA A 363 -2.45 -10.12 -17.21
N LEU A 364 -3.12 -11.25 -16.94
CA LEU A 364 -2.57 -12.59 -17.19
C LEU A 364 -2.40 -12.88 -18.69
N ASN A 365 -3.33 -12.45 -19.54
CA ASN A 365 -3.16 -12.58 -20.99
C ASN A 365 -1.93 -11.81 -21.50
N LEU A 366 -1.71 -10.59 -20.99
CA LEU A 366 -0.53 -9.80 -21.33
C LEU A 366 0.75 -10.52 -20.88
N LYS A 367 0.81 -10.93 -19.60
CA LYS A 367 1.94 -11.66 -19.03
C LYS A 367 2.24 -12.95 -19.81
N LEU A 368 1.21 -13.71 -20.17
CA LEU A 368 1.31 -14.94 -20.95
C LEU A 368 1.87 -14.68 -22.35
N ASN A 369 1.39 -13.65 -23.05
CA ASN A 369 1.91 -13.28 -24.37
C ASN A 369 3.38 -12.83 -24.30
N GLU A 370 3.76 -12.06 -23.29
CA GLU A 370 5.15 -11.64 -23.05
C GLU A 370 6.06 -12.86 -22.82
N ARG A 371 5.62 -13.85 -22.04
CA ARG A 371 6.37 -15.10 -21.80
C ARG A 371 6.51 -15.94 -23.07
N PHE A 372 5.45 -16.07 -23.86
CA PHE A 372 5.52 -16.77 -25.16
C PHE A 372 6.48 -16.06 -26.14
N ALA A 373 6.46 -14.72 -26.18
CA ALA A 373 7.39 -13.96 -27.02
C ALA A 373 8.85 -14.16 -26.57
N ALA A 374 9.11 -14.11 -25.27
CA ALA A 374 10.44 -14.34 -24.71
C ALA A 374 10.97 -15.76 -24.98
N GLU A 375 10.11 -16.78 -24.91
CA GLU A 375 10.48 -18.17 -25.24
C GLU A 375 10.82 -18.32 -26.73
N ALA A 376 10.01 -17.74 -27.62
CA ALA A 376 10.28 -17.75 -29.06
C ALA A 376 11.59 -17.02 -29.42
N GLU A 377 11.89 -15.90 -28.77
CA GLU A 377 13.16 -15.19 -28.95
C GLU A 377 14.36 -16.02 -28.44
N LYS A 378 14.21 -16.70 -27.30
CA LYS A 378 15.24 -17.59 -26.77
C LYS A 378 15.51 -18.77 -27.69
N GLU A 379 14.47 -19.38 -28.26
CA GLU A 379 14.61 -20.45 -29.26
C GLU A 379 15.30 -19.95 -30.53
N LYS A 380 14.92 -18.77 -31.02
CA LYS A 380 15.57 -18.14 -32.18
C LYS A 380 17.06 -17.88 -31.91
N ALA A 381 17.40 -17.31 -30.76
CA ALA A 381 18.78 -17.07 -30.36
C ALA A 381 19.57 -18.37 -30.21
N ALA A 382 18.96 -19.43 -29.66
CA ALA A 382 19.58 -20.75 -29.57
C ALA A 382 19.83 -21.38 -30.96
N ALA A 383 18.89 -21.23 -31.89
CA ALA A 383 19.03 -21.69 -33.26
C ALA A 383 20.15 -20.94 -34.02
N GLU A 384 20.24 -19.60 -33.86
CA GLU A 384 21.30 -18.78 -34.45
C GLU A 384 22.68 -19.12 -33.85
N ALA A 385 22.75 -19.36 -32.54
CA ALA A 385 23.98 -19.80 -31.87
C ALA A 385 24.41 -21.19 -32.36
N ALA A 386 23.46 -22.13 -32.52
CA ALA A 386 23.73 -23.46 -33.07
C ALA A 386 24.19 -23.40 -34.52
N ALA A 387 23.58 -22.55 -35.35
CA ALA A 387 23.98 -22.32 -36.74
C ALA A 387 25.38 -21.71 -36.85
N SER A 388 25.70 -20.73 -35.99
CA SER A 388 27.02 -20.10 -35.94
C SER A 388 28.10 -21.09 -35.51
N LYS A 389 27.80 -21.95 -34.53
CA LYS A 389 28.70 -23.03 -34.10
C LYS A 389 28.96 -24.04 -35.23
N ALA A 390 27.90 -24.47 -35.93
CA ALA A 390 28.04 -25.39 -37.06
C ALA A 390 28.87 -24.80 -38.21
N LEU A 391 28.72 -23.50 -38.50
CA LEU A 391 29.55 -22.81 -39.49
C LEU A 391 31.03 -22.76 -39.07
N ALA A 392 31.30 -22.48 -37.80
CA ALA A 392 32.66 -22.45 -37.26
C ALA A 392 33.33 -23.85 -37.31
N ASP A 393 32.59 -24.90 -36.97
CA ASP A 393 33.08 -26.28 -37.03
C ASP A 393 33.39 -26.70 -38.48
N ASN A 394 32.55 -26.31 -39.44
CA ASN A 394 32.79 -26.55 -40.88
C ASN A 394 34.00 -25.79 -41.41
N LEU A 395 34.23 -24.54 -40.98
CA LEU A 395 35.39 -23.75 -41.38
C LEU A 395 36.70 -24.38 -40.87
N LYS A 396 36.74 -24.82 -39.61
CA LYS A 396 37.90 -25.54 -39.06
C LYS A 396 38.21 -26.80 -39.83
N LYS A 397 37.18 -27.60 -40.15
CA LYS A 397 37.37 -28.83 -40.93
C LYS A 397 37.92 -28.53 -42.34
N ALA A 398 37.47 -27.46 -42.97
CA ALA A 398 37.99 -27.04 -44.27
C ALA A 398 39.44 -26.52 -44.21
N GLU A 399 39.87 -25.92 -43.08
CA GLU A 399 41.27 -25.55 -42.86
C GLU A 399 42.15 -26.78 -42.62
N GLU A 400 41.70 -27.76 -41.84
CA GLU A 400 42.41 -29.03 -41.61
C GLU A 400 42.55 -29.86 -42.90
N GLU A 401 41.52 -29.90 -43.75
CA GLU A 401 41.59 -30.55 -45.07
C GLU A 401 42.58 -29.85 -46.01
N LYS A 402 42.66 -28.51 -45.99
CA LYS A 402 43.65 -27.75 -46.77
C LYS A 402 45.08 -27.93 -46.27
N GLU A 403 45.31 -28.01 -44.96
CA GLU A 403 46.65 -28.31 -44.41
C GLU A 403 47.12 -29.73 -44.76
N MET A 404 46.20 -30.70 -44.89
CA MET A 404 46.52 -32.04 -45.37
C MET A 404 46.81 -32.09 -46.88
N GLU A 405 46.15 -31.26 -47.70
CA GLU A 405 46.39 -31.19 -49.15
C GLU A 405 47.73 -30.48 -49.49
N VAL A 406 48.15 -29.50 -48.69
CA VAL A 406 49.46 -28.84 -48.83
C VAL A 406 50.62 -29.74 -48.39
N LYS A 407 50.44 -30.62 -47.40
CA LYS A 407 51.44 -31.66 -47.06
C LYS A 407 51.49 -32.84 -48.02
N GLY A 408 50.46 -33.04 -48.85
CA GLY A 408 50.44 -34.04 -49.92
C GLY A 408 51.10 -33.59 -51.22
N SER A 409 51.51 -32.32 -51.33
CA SER A 409 52.05 -31.71 -52.56
C SER A 409 53.45 -31.11 -52.41
N GLU A 410 54.15 -31.37 -51.29
CA GLU A 410 55.57 -31.01 -51.09
C GLU A 410 56.57 -32.09 -51.56
N GLU A 411 56.14 -33.08 -52.35
CA GLU A 411 57.01 -34.11 -52.92
C GLU A 411 56.95 -34.18 -54.46
N GLU A 412 56.61 -33.09 -55.17
CA GLU A 412 56.97 -32.95 -56.59
C GLU A 412 56.77 -31.50 -57.06
N MET A 413 57.85 -30.71 -57.06
CA MET A 413 58.27 -29.85 -58.18
C MET A 413 59.29 -28.81 -57.71
N ASP A 414 60.54 -29.10 -58.05
CA ASP A 414 61.66 -28.16 -58.09
C ASP A 414 61.77 -27.58 -59.52
N LYS A 415 62.17 -26.30 -59.62
CA LYS A 415 62.36 -25.44 -60.82
C LYS A 415 61.08 -24.80 -61.40
N ASP A 416 60.97 -23.49 -61.63
CA ASP A 416 61.96 -22.54 -62.14
C ASP A 416 61.62 -21.06 -61.82
N GLU A 417 62.63 -20.22 -62.05
CA GLU A 417 62.82 -18.82 -61.69
C GLU A 417 61.95 -17.73 -62.37
N LYS A 418 61.85 -16.59 -61.66
CA LYS A 418 61.90 -15.16 -62.11
C LYS A 418 60.66 -14.39 -62.65
N THR A 419 60.22 -13.46 -61.78
CA THR A 419 60.02 -11.99 -61.98
C THR A 419 59.40 -11.44 -63.27
N SER A 420 58.29 -10.69 -63.20
CA SER A 420 58.27 -9.24 -62.89
C SER A 420 56.88 -8.56 -63.05
N LYS A 421 56.56 -7.73 -62.04
CA LYS A 421 55.86 -6.42 -62.00
C LYS A 421 54.61 -6.05 -62.86
N SER A 422 53.69 -5.43 -62.11
CA SER A 422 52.80 -4.26 -62.43
C SER A 422 51.58 -4.59 -63.29
N VAL A 423 50.38 -3.99 -63.19
CA VAL A 423 49.81 -2.70 -62.72
C VAL A 423 48.32 -3.04 -62.39
N GLY A 424 47.61 -2.61 -61.35
CA GLY A 424 47.10 -1.26 -61.09
C GLY A 424 46.13 -0.72 -62.17
N PHE A 425 44.81 -0.94 -62.06
CA PHE A 425 43.73 -0.02 -62.48
C PHE A 425 42.37 -0.69 -62.17
N SER A 426 41.58 -0.17 -61.22
CA SER A 426 40.54 0.85 -61.41
C SER A 426 39.46 0.50 -62.44
N ALA A 427 38.26 0.33 -61.88
CA ALA A 427 37.05 1.04 -62.25
C ALA A 427 36.26 0.64 -63.51
N LEU A 428 34.96 0.47 -63.22
CA LEU A 428 33.79 0.93 -63.94
C LEU A 428 33.20 0.07 -65.09
N SER A 429 31.91 -0.22 -64.88
CA SER A 429 30.78 0.16 -65.75
C SER A 429 30.13 -0.91 -66.63
N GLY A 430 28.82 -0.68 -66.84
CA GLY A 430 27.90 -1.44 -67.69
C GLY A 430 26.67 -1.87 -66.88
N ALA A 431 25.66 -1.06 -66.56
CA ALA A 431 24.89 -0.10 -67.38
C ALA A 431 24.33 -0.73 -68.66
N ASN A 432 22.99 -0.91 -68.72
CA ASN A 432 22.09 -0.70 -69.88
C ASN A 432 20.72 -1.40 -69.68
N THR A 433 19.55 -0.93 -70.11
CA THR A 433 19.16 0.24 -70.94
C THR A 433 17.63 0.43 -70.89
N ASP A 434 17.18 1.65 -71.26
CA ASP A 434 16.02 2.00 -72.13
C ASP A 434 14.59 1.61 -71.69
N LYS A 435 13.50 2.31 -72.03
CA LYS A 435 13.08 3.56 -72.73
C LYS A 435 11.55 3.62 -72.42
N GLN A 436 10.80 4.73 -72.45
CA GLN A 436 10.43 5.51 -73.63
C GLN A 436 9.37 6.58 -73.20
N ALA A 437 9.44 7.78 -73.80
CA ALA A 437 8.38 8.67 -74.35
C ALA A 437 7.01 8.85 -73.63
N GLU A 438 6.24 9.95 -73.66
CA GLU A 438 6.24 11.33 -74.22
C GLU A 438 4.98 12.03 -73.63
N LYS A 439 4.96 13.38 -73.51
CA LYS A 439 3.78 14.32 -73.50
C LYS A 439 2.65 14.11 -72.45
N SER A 440 1.88 15.09 -71.95
CA SER A 440 1.63 16.52 -72.20
C SER A 440 0.71 17.06 -71.06
N GLU A 441 0.83 18.36 -70.77
CA GLU A 441 -0.18 19.31 -70.24
C GLU A 441 -0.95 19.14 -68.90
N GLU A 442 -1.04 20.32 -68.24
CA GLU A 442 -2.11 20.85 -67.38
C GLU A 442 -2.01 20.79 -65.83
N LYS A 443 -2.19 21.99 -65.23
CA LYS A 443 -2.18 22.38 -63.78
C LYS A 443 -3.52 21.98 -63.08
N PRO A 444 -3.78 22.22 -61.75
CA PRO A 444 -3.00 22.89 -60.67
C PRO A 444 -3.01 22.22 -59.24
N LYS A 445 -1.96 22.53 -58.43
CA LYS A 445 -1.89 22.84 -56.95
C LYS A 445 -2.51 21.88 -55.88
N PRO A 446 -2.16 22.00 -54.58
CA PRO A 446 -0.82 22.03 -53.96
C PRO A 446 -0.74 21.08 -52.73
N LYS A 447 0.42 20.47 -52.43
CA LYS A 447 0.74 19.95 -51.08
C LYS A 447 2.25 19.70 -50.97
N SER A 448 2.97 20.57 -50.28
CA SER A 448 4.01 20.24 -49.28
C SER A 448 4.93 21.43 -48.97
N SER A 449 5.70 21.23 -47.90
CA SER A 449 6.83 21.99 -47.33
C SER A 449 6.43 22.72 -46.04
N SER A 450 7.11 22.51 -44.92
CA SER A 450 8.50 22.11 -44.62
C SER A 450 8.50 21.17 -43.40
N ARG A 451 9.37 20.18 -43.15
CA ARG A 451 10.80 19.87 -43.42
C ARG A 451 11.79 20.92 -42.93
N SER A 452 12.14 20.82 -41.65
CA SER A 452 13.48 21.05 -41.08
C SER A 452 13.81 19.78 -40.28
N GLU A 453 14.76 18.98 -40.74
CA GLU A 453 16.18 19.01 -40.38
C GLU A 453 16.46 18.50 -38.96
N ARG A 454 17.29 17.46 -38.97
CA ARG A 454 17.62 16.51 -37.92
C ARG A 454 18.98 16.92 -37.37
N GLU A 455 19.06 17.22 -36.08
CA GLU A 455 20.31 17.12 -35.34
C GLU A 455 20.25 15.85 -34.47
N ASP A 456 21.09 14.88 -34.81
CA ASP A 456 21.37 13.72 -33.98
C ASP A 456 22.15 14.17 -32.73
N ARG A 457 21.54 14.02 -31.55
CA ARG A 457 22.25 13.96 -30.26
C ARG A 457 21.95 12.61 -29.59
N PRO A 458 22.94 11.96 -28.96
CA PRO A 458 22.73 10.71 -28.26
C PRO A 458 21.74 10.90 -27.11
N GLN A 459 20.72 10.04 -27.07
CA GLN A 459 19.71 9.99 -26.02
C GLN A 459 20.37 9.63 -24.68
N PRO A 460 20.12 10.37 -23.58
CA PRO A 460 20.45 9.88 -22.26
C PRO A 460 19.50 8.73 -21.90
N VAL A 461 20.06 7.70 -21.28
CA VAL A 461 19.36 6.55 -20.72
C VAL A 461 18.21 7.03 -19.84
N ALA A 462 17.00 6.56 -20.11
CA ALA A 462 15.84 6.80 -19.27
C ALA A 462 16.05 6.10 -17.92
N LEU A 463 16.33 6.89 -16.88
CA LEU A 463 16.06 6.52 -15.51
C LEU A 463 14.55 6.53 -15.34
N GLU A 464 13.96 5.37 -15.10
CA GLU A 464 12.57 5.27 -14.69
C GLU A 464 12.44 5.92 -13.31
N ASP A 465 11.71 7.05 -13.26
CA ASP A 465 11.38 7.76 -12.04
C ASP A 465 10.54 6.87 -11.12
N GLU A 466 11.19 6.28 -10.13
CA GLU A 466 10.53 5.80 -8.92
C GLU A 466 9.87 6.98 -8.20
N GLY A 467 8.66 6.75 -7.66
CA GLY A 467 7.82 7.78 -7.04
C GLY A 467 8.51 8.58 -5.93
N GLY A 468 9.09 9.72 -6.30
CA GLY A 468 9.56 10.76 -5.41
C GLY A 468 8.44 11.73 -5.06
N PHE A 469 8.23 11.96 -3.76
CA PHE A 469 7.39 13.03 -3.25
C PHE A 469 7.73 14.36 -3.93
N SER A 470 6.74 15.07 -4.47
CA SER A 470 7.00 16.32 -5.17
C SER A 470 7.56 17.36 -4.20
N LEU A 471 8.79 17.80 -4.46
CA LEU A 471 9.47 18.88 -3.72
C LEU A 471 8.63 20.18 -3.66
N GLY A 472 7.69 20.35 -4.60
CA GLY A 472 6.73 21.45 -4.62
C GLY A 472 5.72 21.46 -3.47
N MET A 473 5.36 20.32 -2.86
CA MET A 473 4.48 20.27 -1.68
C MET A 473 5.22 20.45 -0.35
N LEU A 474 6.54 20.28 -0.34
CA LEU A 474 7.35 20.34 0.89
C LEU A 474 7.57 21.79 1.36
N VAL A 475 7.64 22.73 0.41
CA VAL A 475 7.83 24.17 0.69
C VAL A 475 6.68 24.78 1.49
N PRO A 476 5.38 24.64 1.13
CA PRO A 476 4.30 25.21 1.92
C PRO A 476 4.17 24.57 3.32
N ILE A 477 4.45 23.26 3.44
CA ILE A 477 4.40 22.54 4.73
C ILE A 477 5.51 23.03 5.68
N LEU A 478 6.75 23.15 5.19
CA LEU A 478 7.85 23.72 5.98
C LEU A 478 7.58 25.17 6.38
N THR A 479 6.96 25.95 5.49
CA THR A 479 6.62 27.35 5.79
C THR A 479 5.56 27.46 6.89
N ALA A 480 4.53 26.59 6.87
CA ALA A 480 3.52 26.53 7.91
C ALA A 480 4.10 26.11 9.28
N ILE A 481 5.00 25.11 9.28
CA ILE A 481 5.70 24.68 10.51
C ILE A 481 6.55 25.82 11.08
N LEU A 482 7.26 26.56 10.23
CA LEU A 482 8.14 27.65 10.67
C LEU A 482 7.34 28.82 11.26
N ILE A 483 6.16 29.12 10.70
CA ILE A 483 5.23 30.12 11.27
C ILE A 483 4.74 29.68 12.66
N VAL A 484 4.34 28.41 12.81
CA VAL A 484 3.88 27.88 14.12
C VAL A 484 5.01 27.93 15.16
N VAL A 485 6.24 27.59 14.78
CA VAL A 485 7.42 27.69 15.66
C VAL A 485 7.70 29.13 16.07
N VAL A 486 7.62 30.10 15.15
CA VAL A 486 7.82 31.53 15.47
C VAL A 486 6.73 32.04 16.42
N VAL A 487 5.47 31.64 16.23
CA VAL A 487 4.36 32.01 17.12
C VAL A 487 4.56 31.39 18.51
N LEU A 488 4.97 30.12 18.59
CA LEU A 488 5.29 29.44 19.85
C LEU A 488 6.47 30.09 20.59
N LEU A 489 7.55 30.43 19.88
CA LEU A 489 8.71 31.10 20.48
C LEU A 489 8.36 32.50 21.01
N LYS A 490 7.45 33.20 20.33
CA LYS A 490 6.94 34.51 20.78
C LYS A 490 5.99 34.38 21.97
N ALA A 491 5.12 33.37 21.98
CA ALA A 491 4.22 33.07 23.10
C ALA A 491 4.96 32.58 24.35
N LEU A 492 6.08 31.88 24.19
CA LEU A 492 6.94 31.42 25.27
C LEU A 492 7.91 32.49 25.79
N GLY A 493 7.85 33.73 25.28
CA GLY A 493 8.66 34.84 25.78
C GLY A 493 10.16 34.71 25.50
N ILE A 494 10.56 33.89 24.50
CA ILE A 494 11.97 33.62 24.16
C ILE A 494 12.57 34.73 23.25
N GLY A 495 11.80 35.79 22.95
CA GLY A 495 12.27 36.97 22.23
C GLY A 495 13.01 37.95 23.15
N GLY A 496 14.34 37.96 23.09
CA GLY A 496 15.22 38.75 23.95
C GLY A 496 14.84 40.23 24.08
N SER A 497 14.79 40.69 25.32
CA SER A 497 14.68 42.11 25.65
C SER A 497 15.94 42.85 25.20
N LYS A 498 15.76 43.85 24.32
CA LYS A 498 16.79 44.89 24.13
C LYS A 498 16.95 45.62 25.46
N LYS A 499 18.11 45.47 26.09
CA LYS A 499 18.57 46.41 27.11
C LYS A 499 18.87 47.72 26.42
N ASP A 500 18.03 48.73 26.68
CA ASP A 500 18.38 50.11 26.39
C ASP A 500 19.47 50.54 27.39
N SER A 501 20.66 50.80 26.87
CA SER A 501 21.75 51.44 27.59
C SER A 501 21.51 52.95 27.59
N ASN A 502 21.23 53.49 28.78
CA ASN A 502 21.56 54.87 29.16
C ASN A 502 22.66 54.82 30.22
#